data_AF-A0A7C3YIJ5-F1
#
_entry.id   AF-A0A7C3YIJ5-F1
#
_cell.length_a   1.000
_cell.length_b   1.000
_cell.length_c   1.000
_cell.angle_alpha   90.00
_cell.angle_beta   90.00
_cell.angle_gamma   90.00
#
_symmetry.space_group_name_H-M   'P 1'
#
loop_
_entity.id
_entity.type
_entity.pdbx_description
1 polymer ?
#
loop_
_entity_poly.entity_id
_entity_poly.type
_entity_poly.pdbx_seq_one_letter_code
_entity_poly.pdbx_strand_id
1 'polypeptide(L)'
;MNTPEIGHISLLTSKFSNLTGLLNGVIDWLLGLAGSLAMIAIIYSGLMYITAGGDTAKAETAKKNLIWAIIGIVIITLAYVIIHEVGQIIGAF
;
A
#
# COMPACT_ATOMS: atom_id res chain seq x y z
N MET A 1 -41.42 17.24 13.86
CA MET A 1 -41.82 16.44 12.70
C MET A 1 -40.63 15.60 12.27
N ASN A 2 -40.46 14.40 12.85
CA ASN A 2 -39.44 13.45 12.44
C ASN A 2 -40.00 12.69 11.24
N THR A 3 -39.64 13.15 10.04
CA THR A 3 -40.08 12.54 8.79
C THR A 3 -39.41 11.17 8.63
N PRO A 4 -40.14 10.11 8.24
CA PRO A 4 -39.63 8.75 8.01
C PRO A 4 -38.57 8.63 6.90
N GLU A 5 -38.12 9.74 6.32
CA GLU A 5 -37.17 9.80 5.20
C GLU A 5 -35.70 9.61 5.66
N ILE A 6 -35.38 9.89 6.93
CA ILE A 6 -34.02 9.79 7.51
C ILE A 6 -33.55 8.35 7.80
N GLY A 7 -34.47 7.37 7.80
CA GLY A 7 -34.15 5.97 8.06
C GLY A 7 -33.40 5.29 6.90
N HIS A 8 -33.71 5.65 5.66
CA HIS A 8 -33.09 5.01 4.48
C HIS A 8 -31.67 5.51 4.21
N ILE A 9 -31.39 6.81 4.46
CA ILE A 9 -30.07 7.42 4.27
C ILE A 9 -29.05 7.03 5.36
N SER A 10 -29.49 6.73 6.59
CA SER A 10 -28.59 6.28 7.68
C SER A 10 -28.10 4.84 7.52
N LEU A 11 -28.93 3.95 6.92
CA LEU A 11 -28.53 2.57 6.59
C LEU A 11 -27.48 2.53 5.46
N LEU A 12 -27.57 3.45 4.50
CA LEU A 12 -26.58 3.50 3.42
C LEU A 12 -25.24 4.04 3.94
N THR A 13 -25.26 5.13 4.71
CA THR A 13 -24.06 5.72 5.33
C THR A 13 -23.31 4.75 6.24
N SER A 14 -24.02 3.99 7.08
CA SER A 14 -23.38 2.98 7.94
C SER A 14 -22.77 1.83 7.13
N LYS A 15 -23.43 1.39 6.05
CA LYS A 15 -22.88 0.35 5.17
C LYS A 15 -21.63 0.82 4.41
N PHE A 16 -21.58 2.08 3.96
CA PHE A 16 -20.38 2.67 3.36
C PHE A 16 -19.23 2.79 4.35
N SER A 17 -19.48 3.26 5.58
CA SER A 17 -18.45 3.35 6.63
C SER A 17 -17.85 1.98 6.99
N ASN A 18 -18.69 0.94 7.10
CA ASN A 18 -18.21 -0.43 7.36
C ASN A 18 -17.39 -1.00 6.19
N LEU A 19 -17.80 -0.74 4.94
CA LEU A 19 -17.04 -1.19 3.76
C LEU A 19 -15.68 -0.50 3.67
N THR A 20 -15.64 0.81 3.92
CA THR A 20 -14.40 1.59 3.95
C THR A 20 -13.49 1.14 5.09
N GLY A 21 -14.04 0.85 6.28
CA GLY A 21 -13.28 0.34 7.42
C GLY A 21 -12.66 -1.04 7.14
N LEU A 22 -13.41 -1.95 6.52
CA LEU A 22 -12.90 -3.26 6.11
C LEU A 22 -11.81 -3.14 5.04
N LEU A 23 -12.01 -2.26 4.05
CA LEU A 23 -11.02 -1.99 3.01
C LEU A 23 -9.72 -1.44 3.60
N ASN A 24 -9.80 -0.45 4.49
CA ASN A 24 -8.62 0.12 5.15
C ASN A 24 -7.88 -0.92 5.98
N GLY A 25 -8.58 -1.77 6.73
CA GLY A 25 -7.95 -2.86 7.49
C GLY A 25 -7.20 -3.86 6.61
N VAL A 26 -7.75 -4.22 5.46
CA VAL A 26 -7.07 -5.09 4.49
C VAL A 26 -5.84 -4.40 3.90
N ILE A 27 -5.96 -3.12 3.56
CA ILE A 27 -4.88 -2.33 2.96
C ILE A 27 -3.73 -2.15 3.95
N ASP A 28 -4.00 -1.80 5.20
CA ASP A 28 -2.98 -1.66 6.26
C ASP A 28 -2.23 -2.98 6.50
N TRP A 29 -2.95 -4.11 6.48
CA TRP A 29 -2.33 -5.43 6.59
C TRP A 29 -1.43 -5.76 5.39
N LEU A 30 -1.89 -5.46 4.17
CA LEU A 30 -1.10 -5.63 2.94
C LEU A 30 0.12 -4.70 2.92
N LEU A 31 -0.02 -3.46 3.36
CA LEU A 31 1.04 -2.47 3.53
C LEU A 31 2.14 -2.98 4.46
N GLY A 32 1.76 -3.51 5.62
CA GLY A 32 2.71 -4.09 6.59
C GLY A 32 3.45 -5.31 6.04
N LEU A 33 2.74 -6.19 5.33
CA LEU A 33 3.34 -7.37 4.70
C LEU A 33 4.29 -6.98 3.56
N ALA A 34 3.88 -6.05 2.71
CA ALA A 34 4.67 -5.59 1.57
C ALA A 34 5.91 -4.79 2.01
N GLY A 35 5.81 -3.96 3.06
CA GLY A 35 6.95 -3.28 3.66
C GLY A 35 7.99 -4.25 4.24
N SER A 36 7.51 -5.32 4.89
CA SER A 36 8.38 -6.38 5.43
C SER A 36 9.11 -7.14 4.30
N LEU A 37 8.40 -7.50 3.23
CA LEU A 37 8.98 -8.12 2.04
C LEU A 37 10.01 -7.21 1.35
N ALA A 38 9.70 -5.91 1.23
CA ALA A 38 10.61 -4.94 0.63
C ALA A 38 11.92 -4.83 1.40
N MET A 39 11.87 -4.82 2.74
CA MET A 39 13.05 -4.82 3.59
C MET A 39 13.97 -6.04 3.31
N ILE A 40 13.38 -7.24 3.24
CA ILE A 40 14.12 -8.47 2.95
C ILE A 40 14.74 -8.42 1.54
N ALA A 41 13.98 -7.95 0.54
CA ALA A 41 14.46 -7.84 -0.83
C ALA A 41 15.64 -6.87 -0.97
N ILE A 42 15.61 -5.74 -0.24
CA ILE A 42 16.72 -4.77 -0.20
C ILE A 42 17.96 -5.40 0.42
N ILE A 43 17.82 -6.11 1.54
CA ILE A 43 18.96 -6.77 2.19
C ILE A 43 19.55 -7.84 1.27
N TYR A 44 18.72 -8.70 0.69
CA TYR A 44 19.16 -9.78 -0.19
C TYR A 44 19.87 -9.24 -1.45
N SER A 45 19.30 -8.23 -2.10
CA SER A 45 19.92 -7.60 -3.27
C SER A 45 21.22 -6.86 -2.93
N GLY A 46 21.29 -6.20 -1.78
CA GLY A 46 22.51 -5.56 -1.28
C GLY A 46 23.64 -6.57 -1.03
N LEU A 47 23.34 -7.68 -0.35
CA LEU A 47 24.32 -8.75 -0.13
C LEU A 47 24.78 -9.38 -1.44
N MET A 48 23.86 -9.63 -2.36
CA MET A 48 24.18 -10.15 -3.70
C MET A 48 25.07 -9.19 -4.51
N TYR A 49 24.85 -7.88 -4.37
CA TYR A 49 25.67 -6.87 -5.04
C TYR A 49 27.11 -6.85 -4.51
N ILE A 50 27.27 -6.92 -3.17
CA ILE A 50 28.59 -6.92 -2.52
C ILE A 50 29.36 -8.23 -2.81
N THR A 51 28.67 -9.37 -2.77
CA THR A 51 29.27 -10.69 -3.01
C THR A 51 29.53 -11.00 -4.49
N ALA A 52 29.08 -10.16 -5.42
CA ALA A 52 29.29 -10.35 -6.85
C ALA A 52 30.79 -10.36 -7.23
N GLY A 53 31.67 -9.70 -6.46
CA GLY A 53 33.12 -9.89 -6.56
C GLY A 53 33.74 -9.65 -7.94
N GLY A 54 33.08 -8.85 -8.81
CA GLY A 54 33.52 -8.59 -10.19
C GLY A 54 32.72 -9.32 -11.27
N ASP A 55 31.81 -10.23 -10.90
CA ASP A 55 30.84 -10.84 -11.82
C ASP A 55 29.76 -9.80 -12.19
N THR A 56 29.88 -9.25 -13.40
CA THR A 56 28.99 -8.22 -13.93
C THR A 56 27.54 -8.69 -14.04
N ALA A 57 27.30 -9.98 -14.33
CA ALA A 57 25.95 -10.51 -14.46
C ALA A 57 25.24 -10.55 -13.09
N LYS A 58 25.95 -10.96 -12.03
CA LYS A 58 25.42 -10.92 -10.65
C LYS A 58 25.18 -9.49 -10.17
N ALA A 59 26.11 -8.59 -10.47
CA ALA A 59 25.99 -7.17 -10.12
C ALA A 59 24.79 -6.51 -10.82
N GLU A 60 24.55 -6.81 -12.09
CA GLU A 60 23.40 -6.29 -12.84
C GLU A 60 22.08 -6.85 -12.32
N THR A 61 22.04 -8.15 -12.01
CA THR A 61 20.86 -8.80 -11.43
C THR A 61 20.51 -8.20 -10.07
N ALA A 62 21.50 -8.00 -9.21
CA ALA A 62 21.31 -7.37 -7.91
C ALA A 62 20.76 -5.95 -8.03
N LYS A 63 21.30 -5.14 -8.96
CA LYS A 63 20.80 -3.79 -9.26
C LYS A 63 19.35 -3.81 -9.76
N LYS A 64 19.02 -4.70 -10.69
CA LYS A 64 17.65 -4.86 -11.17
C LYS A 64 16.70 -5.20 -10.02
N ASN A 65 17.05 -6.16 -9.18
CA ASN A 65 16.23 -6.52 -8.01
C ASN A 65 16.04 -5.35 -7.04
N LEU A 66 17.09 -4.56 -6.81
CA LEU A 66 17.00 -3.36 -5.97
C LEU A 66 16.01 -2.33 -6.57
N ILE A 67 16.07 -2.09 -7.88
CA ILE A 67 15.16 -1.19 -8.58
C ILE A 67 13.71 -1.68 -8.44
N TRP A 68 13.46 -2.97 -8.64
CA TRP A 68 12.12 -3.55 -8.45
C TRP A 68 11.60 -3.39 -7.02
N ALA A 69 12.47 -3.58 -6.01
CA ALA A 69 12.10 -3.36 -4.62
C ALA A 69 11.72 -1.89 -4.34
N ILE A 70 12.49 -0.94 -4.88
CA ILE A 70 12.22 0.50 -4.75
C ILE A 70 10.89 0.86 -5.43
N ILE A 71 10.65 0.35 -6.65
CA ILE A 71 9.39 0.58 -7.37
C ILE A 71 8.20 0.04 -6.55
N GLY A 72 8.33 -1.13 -5.94
CA GLY A 72 7.32 -1.68 -5.04
C GLY A 72 6.97 -0.72 -3.91
N ILE A 73 7.97 -0.21 -3.20
CA ILE A 73 7.78 0.78 -2.12
C ILE A 73 7.08 2.03 -2.64
N VAL A 74 7.52 2.57 -3.78
CA VAL A 74 6.93 3.78 -4.38
C VAL A 74 5.45 3.56 -4.71
N ILE A 75 5.09 2.43 -5.33
CA ILE A 75 3.68 2.11 -5.66
C ILE A 75 2.84 2.04 -4.38
N ILE A 76 3.35 1.38 -3.34
CA ILE A 76 2.68 1.23 -2.06
C ILE A 76 2.42 2.59 -1.40
N THR A 77 3.44 3.46 -1.38
CA THR A 77 3.31 4.83 -0.86
C THR A 77 2.30 5.64 -1.66
N LEU A 78 2.34 5.56 -3.00
CA LEU A 78 1.40 6.28 -3.87
C LEU A 78 -0.04 5.80 -3.66
N ALA A 79 -0.25 4.49 -3.52
CA ALA A 79 -1.56 3.93 -3.23
C ALA A 79 -2.12 4.49 -1.91
N TYR A 80 -1.31 4.52 -0.85
CA TYR A 80 -1.72 5.07 0.45
C TYR A 80 -2.13 6.54 0.34
N VAL A 81 -1.33 7.37 -0.35
CA VAL A 81 -1.62 8.79 -0.56
C VAL A 81 -2.95 8.94 -1.30
N ILE A 82 -3.15 8.24 -2.41
CA ILE A 82 -4.39 8.35 -3.21
C ILE A 82 -5.62 7.98 -2.37
N ILE A 83 -5.55 6.90 -1.60
CA ILE A 83 -6.68 6.45 -0.76
C ILE A 83 -6.98 7.48 0.34
N HIS A 84 -5.94 8.03 0.97
CA HIS A 84 -6.09 9.04 2.01
C HIS A 84 -6.73 10.31 1.47
N GLU A 85 -6.21 10.85 0.37
CA GLU A 85 -6.71 12.08 -0.25
C GLU A 85 -8.15 11.90 -0.74
N VAL A 86 -8.48 10.78 -1.40
CA VAL A 86 -9.85 10.47 -1.83
C VAL A 86 -10.78 10.31 -0.63
N GLY A 87 -10.33 9.66 0.44
CA GLY A 87 -11.11 9.52 1.68
C GLY A 87 -11.40 10.85 2.36
N GLN A 88 -10.42 11.77 2.41
CA GLN A 88 -10.61 13.11 2.94
C GLN A 88 -11.58 13.93 2.09
N ILE A 89 -11.44 13.89 0.77
CA ILE A 89 -12.34 14.58 -0.16
C ILE A 89 -13.78 14.07 0.05
N ILE A 90 -14.00 12.77 0.13
CA ILE A 90 -15.35 12.20 0.32
C ILE A 90 -15.91 12.49 1.71
N GLY A 91 -15.09 12.49 2.76
CA GLY A 91 -15.53 12.79 4.13
C GLY A 91 -15.75 14.27 4.43
N ALA A 92 -15.29 15.17 3.54
CA ALA A 92 -15.46 16.62 3.67
C ALA A 92 -16.80 17.14 3.10
N PHE A 93 -17.58 16.30 2.42
CA PHE A 93 -18.94 16.59 1.95
C PHE A 93 -20.00 15.94 2.85
#